data_AF-A0A017T8H7-F1
#
_entry.id   AF-A0A017T8H7-F1
#
_cell.length_a   1.000
_cell.length_b   1.000
_cell.length_c   1.000
_cell.angle_alpha   90.00
_cell.angle_beta   90.00
_cell.angle_gamma   90.00
#
_symmetry.space_group_name_H-M   'P 1'
#
loop_
_entity.id
_entity.type
_entity.pdbx_description
1 polymer ?
#
loop_
_entity_poly.entity_id
_entity_poly.type
_entity_poly.pdbx_seq_one_letter_code
_entity_poly.pdbx_strand_id
1 'polypeptide(L)'
;MDARPRLGAIDHFAYIYRKAAKEGLALGYIRLGTSVPLLSDEAVPGPGCPRGFYRVAPRGYACLDYRTTRDLADPTFVALNRRSPDPEAVWPYAYAFSNGAPMYSRLPTAEEQEKAEQRLGPPGSFVQLAEWSRGHEELLSTEPIPATHPFPTDIFEEHGRKVGSGLRNPKTLVWRTIPNGSMLAYAEAFEAGGRVWLLTPDLMIVPADRVRAVKRSQFKGVTLGKGLELPLAWNRTHHPRPKYRRGEGQDLVEAGTIPGKSPVAIHEARVVIGKRIFFELRNEPGVLVEEADVTVSRARAEVPRGVSPGGKWVEVKILPGTLTAYEGTRPVYATLFSPGKGGVPVPGLDHTRYATTAMGFFPIEWKERAATMSNEKYGEPKVLWFTDVPAIQYLKAPLAMHVAYWHEDFGNPKSAECVNVSALDGNWLFRWTDPTLPEGWGAMRPGGGNGPSTPVIVSAM
;
A
#
# COMPACT_ATOMS: atom_id res chain seq x y z
N MET A 1 25.59 -14.50 1.47
CA MET A 1 24.87 -13.66 2.47
C MET A 1 25.87 -12.76 3.14
N ASP A 2 25.48 -11.52 3.44
CA ASP A 2 26.30 -10.59 4.21
C ASP A 2 26.61 -11.20 5.60
N ALA A 3 27.90 -11.40 5.91
CA ALA A 3 28.36 -12.06 7.13
C ALA A 3 28.47 -11.12 8.34
N ARG A 4 28.12 -9.83 8.18
CA ARG A 4 28.17 -8.86 9.28
C ARG A 4 27.18 -9.24 10.40
N PRO A 5 27.54 -9.01 11.68
CA PRO A 5 26.59 -9.10 12.79
C PRO A 5 25.36 -8.23 12.52
N ARG A 6 24.18 -8.62 13.01
CA ARG A 6 22.92 -7.89 12.75
C ARG A 6 22.14 -7.58 14.02
N LEU A 7 21.27 -6.58 13.94
CA LEU A 7 20.28 -6.27 14.97
C LEU A 7 18.88 -6.52 14.40
N GLY A 8 18.13 -7.43 15.00
CA GLY A 8 16.76 -7.76 14.63
C GLY A 8 15.75 -6.95 15.42
N ALA A 9 14.57 -6.71 14.85
CA ALA A 9 13.42 -6.13 15.55
C ALA A 9 12.38 -7.21 15.89
N ILE A 10 11.94 -7.23 17.15
CA ILE A 10 10.95 -8.16 17.73
C ILE A 10 9.68 -7.45 18.23
N ASP A 11 9.59 -6.14 17.99
CA ASP A 11 8.44 -5.26 18.21
C ASP A 11 8.16 -4.46 16.91
N HIS A 12 7.01 -3.79 16.77
CA HIS A 12 6.48 -3.13 15.57
C HIS A 12 7.56 -2.43 14.74
N PHE A 13 8.38 -1.61 15.41
CA PHE A 13 9.52 -0.95 14.82
C PHE A 13 10.60 -0.63 15.86
N ALA A 14 11.84 -0.67 15.41
CA ALA A 14 13.00 -0.14 16.14
C ALA A 14 13.60 1.04 15.37
N TYR A 15 13.49 2.25 15.94
CA TYR A 15 13.96 3.47 15.27
C TYR A 15 15.48 3.50 15.11
N ILE A 16 15.90 4.07 13.98
CA ILE A 16 17.30 4.35 13.65
C ILE A 16 17.51 5.86 13.80
N TYR A 17 18.37 6.26 14.73
CA TYR A 17 18.66 7.66 15.04
C TYR A 17 19.95 8.13 14.38
N ARG A 18 20.09 9.44 14.20
CA ARG A 18 21.31 10.03 13.61
C ARG A 18 22.53 9.91 14.54
N LYS A 19 22.29 9.99 15.85
CA LYS A 19 23.30 9.86 16.91
C LYS A 19 22.87 8.74 17.85
N ALA A 20 23.77 8.26 18.70
CA ALA A 20 23.48 7.31 19.77
C ALA A 20 22.66 7.96 20.91
N ALA A 21 21.43 8.37 20.60
CA ALA A 21 20.48 8.98 21.53
C ALA A 21 19.06 8.81 20.98
N LYS A 22 18.07 8.54 21.84
CA LYS A 22 16.64 8.49 21.44
C LYS A 22 16.04 9.90 21.31
N GLU A 23 16.73 10.76 20.57
CA GLU A 23 16.41 12.18 20.44
C GLU A 23 16.32 12.61 18.99
N GLY A 24 15.42 13.55 18.73
CA GLY A 24 15.15 14.10 17.40
C GLY A 24 14.46 13.11 16.46
N LEU A 25 14.37 13.50 15.20
CA LEU A 25 13.69 12.74 14.16
C LEU A 25 14.53 11.51 13.73
N ALA A 26 13.91 10.33 13.78
CA ALA A 26 14.50 9.10 13.27
C ALA A 26 14.87 9.23 11.79
N LEU A 27 15.97 8.60 11.38
CA LEU A 27 16.36 8.46 9.97
C LEU A 27 15.48 7.43 9.25
N GLY A 28 14.97 6.45 10.02
CA GLY A 28 14.22 5.30 9.54
C GLY A 28 13.92 4.37 10.70
N TYR A 29 13.47 3.16 10.39
CA TYR A 29 13.32 2.11 11.41
C TYR A 29 13.61 0.71 10.82
N ILE A 30 13.91 -0.24 11.70
CA ILE A 30 13.95 -1.69 11.43
C ILE A 30 12.55 -2.26 11.70
N ARG A 31 11.96 -2.94 10.72
CA ARG A 31 10.60 -3.49 10.82
C ARG A 31 10.59 -4.76 11.67
N LEU A 32 9.52 -5.00 12.41
CA LEU A 32 9.23 -6.29 13.05
C LEU A 32 9.58 -7.51 12.16
N GLY A 33 10.34 -8.45 12.71
CA GLY A 33 10.78 -9.67 12.02
C GLY A 33 11.92 -9.46 11.04
N THR A 34 12.38 -8.23 10.82
CA THR A 34 13.54 -7.94 9.97
C THR A 34 14.76 -7.58 10.80
N SER A 35 15.93 -7.57 10.16
CA SER A 35 17.18 -7.18 10.81
C SER A 35 18.02 -6.31 9.89
N VAL A 36 18.86 -5.47 10.50
CA VAL A 36 19.80 -4.59 9.80
C VAL A 36 21.24 -5.02 10.09
N PRO A 37 22.16 -4.99 9.10
CA PRO A 37 23.58 -5.23 9.35
C PRO A 37 24.15 -4.15 10.27
N LEU A 38 25.11 -4.53 11.11
CA LEU A 38 25.88 -3.62 11.92
C LEU A 38 27.16 -3.18 11.22
N LEU A 39 27.54 -1.92 11.43
CA LEU A 39 28.83 -1.37 11.02
C LEU A 39 29.91 -1.56 12.10
N SER A 40 29.50 -1.82 13.34
CA SER A 40 30.38 -2.16 14.46
C SER A 40 29.67 -3.14 15.37
N ASP A 41 30.42 -4.11 15.91
CA ASP A 41 29.91 -5.07 16.89
C ASP A 41 29.90 -4.50 18.32
N GLU A 42 30.44 -3.30 18.50
CA GLU A 42 30.53 -2.62 19.79
C GLU A 42 29.32 -1.72 20.03
N ALA A 43 28.76 -1.81 21.24
CA ALA A 43 27.70 -0.92 21.68
C ALA A 43 28.26 0.45 22.08
N VAL A 44 27.58 1.51 21.67
CA VAL A 44 27.88 2.91 21.99
C VAL A 44 26.94 3.38 23.10
N PRO A 45 27.44 3.85 24.26
CA PRO A 45 26.60 4.37 25.32
C PRO A 45 25.85 5.63 24.85
N GLY A 46 24.63 5.82 25.34
CA GLY A 46 23.82 6.99 24.99
C GLY A 46 22.53 7.09 25.78
N PRO A 47 21.95 8.30 25.90
CA PRO A 47 20.72 8.51 26.65
C PRO A 47 19.53 7.74 26.05
N GLY A 48 18.69 7.18 26.92
CA GLY A 48 17.50 6.43 26.54
C GLY A 48 17.73 5.00 26.07
N CYS A 49 18.98 4.50 26.13
CA CYS A 49 19.31 3.12 25.77
C CYS A 49 20.30 2.47 26.75
N PRO A 50 19.81 1.86 27.85
CA PRO A 50 20.68 1.30 28.89
C PRO A 50 21.63 0.20 28.41
N ARG A 51 21.24 -0.59 27.40
CA ARG A 51 22.08 -1.66 26.83
C ARG A 51 22.93 -1.18 25.64
N GLY A 52 22.95 0.11 25.38
CA GLY A 52 23.77 0.75 24.34
C GLY A 52 23.16 0.71 22.93
N PHE A 53 23.61 1.66 22.11
CA PHE A 53 23.25 1.79 20.71
C PHE A 53 24.24 1.08 19.81
N TYR A 54 23.76 0.41 18.77
CA TYR A 54 24.60 -0.18 17.74
C TYR A 54 24.57 0.67 16.48
N ARG A 55 25.74 0.85 15.87
CA ARG A 55 25.85 1.55 14.59
C ARG A 55 25.39 0.63 13.47
N VAL A 56 24.35 1.02 12.74
CA VAL A 56 23.71 0.18 11.70
C VAL A 56 24.11 0.61 10.30
N ALA A 57 24.08 -0.32 9.35
CA ALA A 57 24.31 -0.04 7.95
C ALA A 57 23.07 0.61 7.30
N PRO A 58 23.25 1.55 6.35
CA PRO A 58 24.52 2.18 5.97
C PRO A 58 24.93 3.31 6.93
N ARG A 59 24.05 3.73 7.85
CA ARG A 59 24.29 4.82 8.79
C ARG A 59 23.31 4.81 9.97
N GLY A 60 23.64 5.57 11.00
CA GLY A 60 22.76 5.77 12.16
C GLY A 60 22.96 4.73 13.25
N TYR A 61 22.10 4.83 14.26
CA TYR A 61 22.22 4.09 15.51
C TYR A 61 20.85 3.53 15.92
N ALA A 62 20.80 2.23 16.25
CA ALA A 62 19.61 1.59 16.78
C ALA A 62 19.89 1.12 18.22
N CYS A 63 18.94 1.32 19.12
CA CYS A 63 19.07 0.94 20.52
C CYS A 63 18.89 -0.58 20.67
N LEU A 64 19.74 -1.23 21.47
CA LEU A 64 19.43 -2.57 21.97
C LEU A 64 18.50 -2.44 23.19
N ASP A 65 17.22 -2.75 23.02
CA ASP A 65 16.23 -2.75 24.10
C ASP A 65 15.19 -3.87 23.91
N TYR A 66 14.05 -3.77 24.59
CA TYR A 66 12.96 -4.75 24.52
C TYR A 66 12.34 -4.91 23.12
N ARG A 67 12.60 -3.97 22.19
CA ARG A 67 12.12 -4.00 20.81
C ARG A 67 13.07 -4.71 19.85
N THR A 68 14.28 -5.01 20.28
CA THR A 68 15.36 -5.50 19.42
C THR A 68 16.09 -6.68 20.03
N THR A 69 16.68 -7.51 19.17
CA THR A 69 17.52 -8.63 19.59
C THR A 69 18.80 -8.70 18.77
N ARG A 70 19.85 -9.19 19.43
CA ARG A 70 21.11 -9.58 18.79
C ARG A 70 21.18 -11.10 18.59
N ASP A 71 20.35 -11.84 19.31
CA ASP A 71 20.17 -13.27 19.10
C ASP A 71 19.13 -13.47 18.00
N LEU A 72 19.61 -13.77 16.79
CA LEU A 72 18.75 -14.07 15.64
C LEU A 72 18.31 -15.54 15.61
N ALA A 73 18.84 -16.38 16.50
CA ALA A 73 18.38 -17.74 16.71
C ALA A 73 17.26 -17.83 17.76
N ASP A 74 16.96 -16.71 18.44
CA ASP A 74 15.81 -16.60 19.33
C ASP A 74 14.54 -17.08 18.62
N PRO A 75 13.79 -18.05 19.20
CA PRO A 75 12.61 -18.63 18.54
C PRO A 75 11.55 -17.60 18.14
N THR A 76 11.41 -16.50 18.91
CA THR A 76 10.46 -15.43 18.57
C THR A 76 10.92 -14.68 17.33
N PHE A 77 12.21 -14.31 17.26
CA PHE A 77 12.73 -13.65 16.07
C PHE A 77 12.66 -14.54 14.84
N VAL A 78 12.99 -15.84 14.97
CA VAL A 78 12.90 -16.80 13.85
C VAL A 78 11.46 -16.90 13.33
N ALA A 79 10.47 -17.04 14.22
CA ALA A 79 9.05 -17.10 13.85
C ALA A 79 8.57 -15.83 13.14
N LEU A 80 8.99 -14.65 13.62
CA LEU A 80 8.70 -13.36 12.99
C LEU A 80 9.41 -13.21 11.63
N ASN A 81 10.67 -13.60 11.54
CA ASN A 81 11.49 -13.43 10.35
C ASN A 81 10.97 -14.28 9.18
N ARG A 82 10.57 -15.52 9.46
CA ARG A 82 9.92 -16.40 8.48
C ARG A 82 8.70 -15.77 7.81
N ARG A 83 8.00 -14.88 8.53
CA ARG A 83 6.75 -14.23 8.11
C ARG A 83 6.93 -12.74 7.84
N SER A 84 8.17 -12.28 7.73
CA SER A 84 8.49 -10.91 7.38
C SER A 84 8.24 -10.68 5.87
N PRO A 85 7.97 -9.43 5.45
CA PRO A 85 7.61 -9.18 4.06
C PRO A 85 8.85 -9.34 3.18
N ASP A 86 8.73 -10.09 2.09
CA ASP A 86 9.77 -10.15 1.05
C ASP A 86 9.96 -8.73 0.46
N PRO A 87 11.18 -8.16 0.53
CA PRO A 87 11.45 -6.81 0.03
C PRO A 87 11.22 -6.66 -1.48
N GLU A 88 11.23 -7.76 -2.24
CA GLU A 88 11.02 -7.76 -3.68
C GLU A 88 9.59 -8.12 -4.10
N ALA A 89 8.74 -8.55 -3.17
CA ALA A 89 7.36 -8.87 -3.47
C ALA A 89 6.51 -7.61 -3.70
N VAL A 90 5.73 -7.62 -4.79
CA VAL A 90 4.66 -6.62 -5.03
C VAL A 90 3.57 -6.74 -3.96
N TRP A 91 3.25 -7.98 -3.60
CA TRP A 91 2.25 -8.36 -2.63
C TRP A 91 2.95 -9.02 -1.45
N PRO A 92 3.33 -8.27 -0.40
CA PRO A 92 4.12 -8.83 0.70
C PRO A 92 3.34 -9.90 1.48
N TYR A 93 2.02 -9.86 1.44
CA TYR A 93 1.12 -10.82 2.08
C TYR A 93 -0.07 -11.18 1.19
N ALA A 94 -0.83 -12.16 1.65
CA ALA A 94 -2.23 -12.27 1.25
C ALA A 94 -3.08 -11.34 2.12
N TYR A 95 -4.23 -10.91 1.58
CA TYR A 95 -5.08 -9.91 2.22
C TYR A 95 -6.52 -10.41 2.32
N ALA A 96 -7.21 -9.97 3.36
CA ALA A 96 -8.59 -10.32 3.64
C ALA A 96 -9.37 -9.11 4.15
N PHE A 97 -10.65 -9.08 3.83
CA PHE A 97 -11.62 -8.10 4.27
C PHE A 97 -12.34 -8.61 5.51
N SER A 98 -12.41 -7.82 6.57
CA SER A 98 -13.09 -8.20 7.81
C SER A 98 -14.56 -7.82 7.80
N ASN A 99 -15.42 -8.76 8.21
CA ASN A 99 -16.83 -8.50 8.50
C ASN A 99 -17.11 -8.28 10.00
N GLY A 100 -16.07 -8.02 10.80
CA GLY A 100 -16.12 -8.16 12.25
C GLY A 100 -15.46 -9.48 12.66
N ALA A 101 -14.15 -9.46 12.89
CA ALA A 101 -13.37 -10.68 13.13
C ALA A 101 -12.56 -10.59 14.43
N PRO A 102 -12.64 -11.58 15.33
CA PRO A 102 -11.79 -11.63 16.51
C PRO A 102 -10.36 -11.98 16.08
N MET A 103 -9.38 -11.33 16.71
CA MET A 103 -7.95 -11.59 16.51
C MET A 103 -7.38 -12.14 17.80
N TYR A 104 -6.92 -13.39 17.76
CA TYR A 104 -6.50 -14.15 18.93
C TYR A 104 -4.98 -14.21 19.05
N SER A 105 -4.50 -14.23 20.30
CA SER A 105 -3.08 -14.41 20.61
C SER A 105 -2.62 -15.88 20.60
N ARG A 106 -3.57 -16.81 20.76
CA ARG A 106 -3.39 -18.26 20.75
C ARG A 106 -4.66 -18.94 20.23
N LEU A 107 -4.59 -20.24 19.97
CA LEU A 107 -5.77 -21.03 19.59
C LEU A 107 -6.75 -21.08 20.78
N PRO A 108 -8.00 -20.60 20.61
CA PRO A 108 -9.02 -20.76 21.63
C PRO A 108 -9.42 -22.24 21.78
N THR A 109 -9.91 -22.61 22.95
CA THR A 109 -10.73 -23.83 23.09
C THR A 109 -12.12 -23.61 22.48
N ALA A 110 -12.91 -24.67 22.30
CA ALA A 110 -14.27 -24.55 21.78
C ALA A 110 -15.16 -23.64 22.66
N GLU A 111 -15.10 -23.79 23.99
CA GLU A 111 -15.85 -22.96 24.94
C GLU A 111 -15.41 -21.50 24.91
N GLU A 112 -14.09 -21.27 24.89
CA GLU A 112 -13.51 -19.92 24.78
C GLU A 112 -13.95 -19.22 23.49
N GLN A 113 -13.98 -19.96 22.38
CA GLN A 113 -14.42 -19.47 21.09
C GLN A 113 -15.92 -19.13 21.09
N GLU A 114 -16.77 -20.03 21.60
CA GLU A 114 -18.21 -19.79 21.70
C GLU A 114 -18.50 -18.49 22.47
N LYS A 115 -17.86 -18.31 23.62
CA LYS A 115 -17.98 -17.11 24.44
C LYS A 115 -17.47 -15.86 23.75
N ALA A 116 -16.31 -15.93 23.09
CA ALA A 116 -15.70 -14.80 22.39
C ALA A 116 -16.53 -14.35 21.17
N GLU A 117 -17.16 -15.30 20.48
CA GLU A 117 -17.83 -15.05 19.20
C GLU A 117 -19.36 -14.97 19.31
N GLN A 118 -19.94 -15.11 20.51
CA GLN A 118 -21.39 -15.14 20.76
C GLN A 118 -22.17 -13.96 20.14
N ARG A 119 -21.53 -12.82 19.89
CA ARG A 119 -22.15 -11.60 19.32
C ARG A 119 -21.90 -11.42 17.81
N LEU A 120 -21.09 -12.27 17.18
CA LEU A 120 -20.64 -12.09 15.79
C LEU A 120 -21.56 -12.76 14.76
N GLY A 121 -22.68 -13.34 15.18
CA GLY A 121 -23.56 -14.13 14.33
C GLY A 121 -22.88 -15.42 13.82
N PRO A 122 -23.56 -16.17 12.92
CA PRO A 122 -23.03 -17.42 12.37
C PRO A 122 -21.70 -17.23 11.62
N PRO A 123 -20.74 -18.17 11.75
CA PRO A 123 -19.54 -18.18 10.89
C PRO A 123 -19.90 -18.16 9.40
N GLY A 124 -19.10 -17.48 8.58
CA GLY A 124 -19.36 -17.34 7.14
C GLY A 124 -20.54 -16.43 6.78
N SER A 125 -21.27 -15.87 7.76
CA SER A 125 -22.26 -14.84 7.48
C SER A 125 -21.58 -13.51 7.16
N PHE A 126 -21.89 -12.96 5.98
CA PHE A 126 -21.29 -11.73 5.49
C PHE A 126 -22.33 -10.61 5.44
N VAL A 127 -22.10 -9.54 6.20
CA VAL A 127 -22.96 -8.36 6.19
C VAL A 127 -22.46 -7.41 5.11
N GLN A 128 -23.34 -7.08 4.16
CA GLN A 128 -23.03 -6.10 3.13
C GLN A 128 -22.74 -4.75 3.77
N LEU A 129 -21.73 -4.05 3.26
CA LEU A 129 -21.35 -2.76 3.81
C LEU A 129 -22.40 -1.70 3.48
N ALA A 130 -22.49 -0.67 4.32
CA ALA A 130 -23.26 0.51 3.98
C ALA A 130 -22.68 1.19 2.72
N GLU A 131 -23.48 2.05 2.08
CA GLU A 131 -23.18 2.62 0.76
C GLU A 131 -21.78 3.26 0.62
N TRP A 132 -21.23 3.78 1.72
CA TRP A 132 -19.90 4.40 1.74
C TRP A 132 -18.77 3.44 1.35
N SER A 133 -18.98 2.12 1.42
CA SER A 133 -17.98 1.12 1.05
C SER A 133 -18.18 0.50 -0.34
N ARG A 134 -19.17 0.96 -1.13
CA ARG A 134 -19.39 0.47 -2.50
C ARG A 134 -18.11 0.56 -3.35
N GLY A 135 -17.77 -0.54 -4.00
CA GLY A 135 -16.55 -0.71 -4.81
C GLY A 135 -15.36 -1.33 -4.07
N HIS A 136 -15.42 -1.52 -2.75
CA HIS A 136 -14.45 -2.40 -2.04
C HIS A 136 -14.77 -3.89 -2.26
N GLU A 137 -16.01 -4.19 -2.65
CA GLU A 137 -16.52 -5.55 -2.77
C GLU A 137 -16.06 -6.26 -4.06
N GLU A 138 -15.64 -5.50 -5.07
CA GLU A 138 -15.25 -6.03 -6.39
C GLU A 138 -14.07 -7.00 -6.31
N LEU A 139 -13.14 -6.72 -5.38
CA LEU A 139 -11.99 -7.57 -5.12
C LEU A 139 -12.29 -8.68 -4.11
N LEU A 140 -13.47 -8.76 -3.51
CA LEU A 140 -13.74 -9.74 -2.48
C LEU A 140 -14.12 -11.08 -3.12
N SER A 141 -13.46 -12.14 -2.66
CA SER A 141 -13.85 -13.51 -2.98
C SER A 141 -15.07 -13.91 -2.17
N THR A 142 -15.96 -14.67 -2.82
CA THR A 142 -17.05 -15.40 -2.16
C THR A 142 -16.61 -16.79 -1.72
N GLU A 143 -15.46 -17.28 -2.20
CA GLU A 143 -14.92 -18.58 -1.84
C GLU A 143 -14.26 -18.53 -0.45
N PRO A 144 -14.43 -19.57 0.38
CA PRO A 144 -13.70 -19.71 1.63
C PRO A 144 -12.18 -19.71 1.41
N ILE A 145 -11.42 -19.13 2.34
CA ILE A 145 -9.96 -19.20 2.30
C ILE A 145 -9.53 -20.62 2.68
N PRO A 146 -8.83 -21.36 1.81
CA PRO A 146 -8.36 -22.71 2.13
C PRO A 146 -7.15 -22.68 3.07
N ALA A 147 -6.98 -23.75 3.84
CA ALA A 147 -5.70 -24.02 4.50
C ALA A 147 -4.66 -24.34 3.42
N THR A 148 -3.59 -23.56 3.38
CA THR A 148 -2.51 -23.66 2.39
C THR A 148 -1.16 -23.96 3.04
N HIS A 149 -1.10 -23.94 4.36
CA HIS A 149 0.10 -24.10 5.15
C HIS A 149 -0.13 -25.16 6.24
N PRO A 150 0.93 -25.89 6.65
CA PRO A 150 0.85 -26.77 7.81
C PRO A 150 0.64 -25.98 9.10
N PHE A 151 0.24 -26.68 10.15
CA PHE A 151 0.15 -26.09 11.49
C PHE A 151 1.50 -25.47 11.92
N PRO A 152 1.54 -24.21 12.40
CA PRO A 152 2.79 -23.51 12.72
C PRO A 152 3.32 -23.91 14.10
N THR A 153 4.00 -25.06 14.17
CA THR A 153 4.60 -25.65 15.39
C THR A 153 5.76 -24.82 15.97
N ASP A 154 6.27 -23.85 15.21
CA ASP A 154 7.26 -22.87 15.66
C ASP A 154 6.64 -21.78 16.55
N ILE A 155 5.31 -21.62 16.53
CA ILE A 155 4.58 -20.64 17.32
C ILE A 155 3.71 -21.31 18.39
N PHE A 156 3.01 -22.37 18.03
CA PHE A 156 2.01 -23.00 18.88
C PHE A 156 2.34 -24.46 19.22
N GLU A 157 1.86 -24.89 20.38
CA GLU A 157 1.83 -26.27 20.83
C GLU A 157 0.43 -26.52 21.39
N GLU A 158 -0.38 -27.32 20.68
CA GLU A 158 -1.81 -27.46 20.95
C GLU A 158 -2.53 -26.10 21.01
N HIS A 159 -3.09 -25.74 22.16
CA HIS A 159 -3.71 -24.43 22.42
C HIS A 159 -2.73 -23.38 22.97
N GLY A 160 -1.51 -23.79 23.32
CA GLY A 160 -0.47 -22.96 23.91
C GLY A 160 0.33 -22.18 22.86
N ARG A 161 0.95 -21.07 23.30
CA ARG A 161 1.87 -20.26 22.51
C ARG A 161 3.28 -20.39 23.08
N LYS A 162 4.23 -20.80 22.24
CA LYS A 162 5.64 -21.08 22.60
C LYS A 162 6.53 -19.84 22.54
N VAL A 163 6.21 -18.92 21.64
CA VAL A 163 7.02 -17.72 21.38
C VAL A 163 6.32 -16.46 21.87
N GLY A 164 7.10 -15.47 22.27
CA GLY A 164 6.57 -14.14 22.52
C GLY A 164 6.06 -13.49 21.22
N SER A 165 5.38 -12.36 21.36
CA SER A 165 5.65 -11.24 20.47
C SER A 165 5.88 -10.08 21.43
N GLY A 166 6.90 -9.24 21.22
CA GLY A 166 7.29 -8.17 22.17
C GLY A 166 6.18 -7.18 22.54
N LEU A 167 4.99 -7.36 21.98
CA LEU A 167 3.81 -6.53 22.07
C LEU A 167 2.64 -7.13 22.84
N ARG A 168 2.64 -8.44 23.16
CA ARG A 168 1.39 -9.13 23.46
C ARG A 168 1.49 -10.14 24.58
N ASN A 169 0.59 -9.97 25.54
CA ASN A 169 0.38 -10.87 26.65
C ASN A 169 -0.34 -12.14 26.13
N PRO A 170 0.30 -13.32 26.14
CA PRO A 170 -0.34 -14.56 25.69
C PRO A 170 -1.53 -14.99 26.58
N LYS A 171 -1.68 -14.37 27.77
CA LYS A 171 -2.85 -14.57 28.63
C LYS A 171 -4.11 -13.86 28.12
N THR A 172 -3.95 -12.87 27.24
CA THR A 172 -5.08 -12.16 26.62
C THR A 172 -5.53 -12.96 25.40
N LEU A 173 -6.61 -13.73 25.53
CA LEU A 173 -7.11 -14.59 24.46
C LEU A 173 -7.46 -13.80 23.19
N VAL A 174 -8.47 -12.92 23.26
CA VAL A 174 -8.85 -12.01 22.18
C VAL A 174 -8.02 -10.74 22.34
N TRP A 175 -7.08 -10.51 21.43
CA TRP A 175 -6.24 -9.32 21.45
C TRP A 175 -6.99 -8.08 20.98
N ARG A 176 -7.89 -8.23 19.99
CA ARG A 176 -8.84 -7.21 19.54
C ARG A 176 -9.91 -7.82 18.65
N THR A 177 -10.95 -7.04 18.38
CA THR A 177 -11.90 -7.31 17.30
C THR A 177 -11.63 -6.36 16.14
N ILE A 178 -11.40 -6.92 14.96
CA ILE A 178 -11.19 -6.19 13.71
C ILE A 178 -12.57 -5.67 13.26
N PRO A 179 -12.76 -4.35 13.09
CA PRO A 179 -14.04 -3.79 12.67
C PRO A 179 -14.47 -4.28 11.28
N ASN A 180 -15.78 -4.38 11.05
CA ASN A 180 -16.30 -4.58 9.70
C ASN A 180 -15.86 -3.43 8.77
N GLY A 181 -15.38 -3.74 7.57
CA GLY A 181 -14.78 -2.75 6.66
C GLY A 181 -13.27 -2.67 6.71
N SER A 182 -12.64 -3.28 7.72
CA SER A 182 -11.18 -3.27 7.89
C SER A 182 -10.47 -4.32 7.03
N MET A 183 -9.17 -4.15 6.88
CA MET A 183 -8.34 -4.97 5.99
C MET A 183 -7.21 -5.65 6.76
N LEU A 184 -7.09 -6.96 6.55
CA LEU A 184 -6.19 -7.86 7.27
C LEU A 184 -5.14 -8.43 6.31
N ALA A 185 -3.86 -8.26 6.63
CA ALA A 185 -2.76 -8.99 6.03
C ALA A 185 -2.52 -10.28 6.81
N TYR A 186 -2.28 -11.37 6.07
CA TYR A 186 -1.91 -12.66 6.66
C TYR A 186 -0.80 -13.32 5.83
N ALA A 187 0.13 -13.94 6.55
CA ALA A 187 1.29 -14.61 5.97
C ALA A 187 1.00 -16.08 5.64
N GLU A 188 0.24 -16.76 6.49
CA GLU A 188 -0.05 -18.19 6.37
C GLU A 188 -1.53 -18.47 6.66
N ALA A 189 -2.08 -19.54 6.10
CA ALA A 189 -3.42 -20.03 6.41
C ALA A 189 -3.35 -21.54 6.71
N PHE A 190 -3.78 -21.97 7.88
CA PHE A 190 -3.61 -23.33 8.39
C PHE A 190 -4.88 -23.86 9.03
N GLU A 191 -5.02 -25.18 9.13
CA GLU A 191 -6.15 -25.82 9.80
C GLU A 191 -5.80 -26.21 11.24
N ALA A 192 -6.72 -25.94 12.18
CA ALA A 192 -6.65 -26.41 13.55
C ALA A 192 -8.05 -26.49 14.16
N GLY A 193 -8.35 -27.60 14.85
CA GLY A 193 -9.64 -27.79 15.52
C GLY A 193 -10.84 -27.75 14.56
N GLY A 194 -10.67 -28.24 13.32
CA GLY A 194 -11.71 -28.25 12.29
C GLY A 194 -12.03 -26.88 11.69
N ARG A 195 -11.18 -25.87 11.90
CA ARG A 195 -11.34 -24.50 11.39
C ARG A 195 -10.06 -24.02 10.72
N VAL A 196 -10.21 -23.20 9.68
CA VAL A 196 -9.06 -22.52 9.05
C VAL A 196 -8.77 -21.21 9.77
N TRP A 197 -7.50 -20.99 10.08
CA TRP A 197 -6.96 -19.84 10.76
C TRP A 197 -5.96 -19.11 9.86
N LEU A 198 -6.02 -17.78 9.89
CA LEU A 198 -5.09 -16.89 9.20
C LEU A 198 -4.06 -16.39 10.20
N LEU A 199 -2.78 -16.64 9.94
CA LEU A 199 -1.68 -16.18 10.76
C LEU A 199 -1.16 -14.84 10.23
N THR A 200 -1.20 -13.81 11.07
CA THR A 200 -0.73 -12.46 10.73
C THR A 200 0.79 -12.34 10.89
N PRO A 201 1.41 -11.32 10.25
CA PRO A 201 2.87 -11.12 10.33
C PRO A 201 3.41 -10.87 11.74
N ASP A 202 2.55 -10.43 12.64
CA ASP A 202 2.84 -10.18 14.05
C ASP A 202 2.44 -11.37 14.96
N LEU A 203 2.17 -12.53 14.34
CA LEU A 203 1.91 -13.83 14.96
C LEU A 203 0.59 -13.93 15.75
N MET A 204 -0.45 -13.19 15.37
CA MET A 204 -1.82 -13.44 15.82
C MET A 204 -2.55 -14.34 14.83
N ILE A 205 -3.68 -14.88 15.27
CA ILE A 205 -4.54 -15.67 14.40
C ILE A 205 -5.94 -15.06 14.30
N VAL A 206 -6.49 -15.10 13.09
CA VAL A 206 -7.86 -14.65 12.80
C VAL A 206 -8.58 -15.81 12.12
N PRO A 207 -9.81 -16.14 12.51
CA PRO A 207 -10.55 -17.19 11.84
C PRO A 207 -10.94 -16.80 10.41
N ALA A 208 -10.66 -17.69 9.47
CA ALA A 208 -10.85 -17.44 8.04
C ALA A 208 -12.32 -17.23 7.65
N ASP A 209 -13.26 -17.86 8.37
CA ASP A 209 -14.70 -17.76 8.15
C ASP A 209 -15.32 -16.42 8.65
N ARG A 210 -14.52 -15.54 9.26
CA ARG A 210 -14.93 -14.17 9.66
C ARG A 210 -14.41 -13.09 8.72
N VAL A 211 -13.71 -13.49 7.66
CA VAL A 211 -13.14 -12.59 6.67
C VAL A 211 -13.39 -13.11 5.25
N ARG A 212 -13.15 -12.28 4.24
CA ARG A 212 -13.22 -12.66 2.82
C ARG A 212 -11.90 -12.39 2.16
N ALA A 213 -11.39 -13.31 1.35
CA ALA A 213 -10.13 -13.11 0.64
C ALA A 213 -10.23 -11.90 -0.29
N VAL A 214 -9.15 -11.11 -0.36
CA VAL A 214 -9.01 -10.04 -1.35
C VAL A 214 -8.26 -10.58 -2.56
N LYS A 215 -8.89 -10.53 -3.72
CA LYS A 215 -8.32 -10.87 -5.02
C LYS A 215 -7.21 -9.86 -5.35
N ARG A 216 -6.12 -10.34 -5.93
CA ARG A 216 -4.99 -9.50 -6.30
C ARG A 216 -5.29 -8.73 -7.58
N SER A 217 -5.22 -7.41 -7.47
CA SER A 217 -5.34 -6.54 -8.64
C SER A 217 -4.26 -6.82 -9.68
N GLN A 218 -4.68 -6.88 -10.95
CA GLN A 218 -3.78 -7.01 -12.10
C GLN A 218 -3.59 -5.69 -12.85
N PHE A 219 -4.30 -4.63 -12.45
CA PHE A 219 -4.14 -3.32 -13.08
C PHE A 219 -2.71 -2.81 -12.85
N LYS A 220 -2.13 -2.29 -13.93
CA LYS A 220 -0.82 -1.66 -13.95
C LYS A 220 -0.81 -0.60 -15.04
N GLY A 221 -0.13 0.50 -14.75
CA GLY A 221 0.24 1.49 -15.74
C GLY A 221 1.24 0.99 -16.77
N VAL A 222 1.76 1.93 -17.55
CA VAL A 222 2.66 1.67 -18.65
C VAL A 222 3.97 2.42 -18.46
N THR A 223 5.08 1.73 -18.76
CA THR A 223 6.40 2.37 -18.89
C THR A 223 6.45 3.12 -20.21
N LEU A 224 6.90 4.37 -20.17
CA LEU A 224 7.00 5.25 -21.33
C LEU A 224 8.41 5.25 -21.91
N GLY A 225 8.51 5.50 -23.21
CA GLY A 225 9.71 5.33 -24.02
C GLY A 225 9.63 4.11 -24.94
N LYS A 226 10.65 3.90 -25.79
CA LYS A 226 10.74 2.77 -26.74
C LYS A 226 9.49 2.60 -27.64
N GLY A 227 8.93 3.71 -28.11
CA GLY A 227 7.77 3.72 -29.03
C GLY A 227 6.41 3.94 -28.36
N LEU A 228 6.33 4.01 -27.02
CA LEU A 228 5.12 4.47 -26.31
C LEU A 228 5.36 5.82 -25.64
N GLU A 229 4.63 6.84 -26.08
CA GLU A 229 4.78 8.21 -25.60
C GLU A 229 3.41 8.79 -25.20
N LEU A 230 3.41 9.91 -24.48
CA LEU A 230 2.17 10.67 -24.25
C LEU A 230 1.80 11.46 -25.53
N PRO A 231 0.54 11.87 -25.73
CA PRO A 231 -0.63 11.60 -24.89
C PRO A 231 -1.15 10.16 -24.98
N LEU A 232 -1.71 9.69 -23.86
CA LEU A 232 -2.41 8.40 -23.75
C LEU A 232 -3.84 8.65 -23.28
N ALA A 233 -4.82 8.12 -24.02
CA ALA A 233 -6.21 8.07 -23.60
C ALA A 233 -6.49 6.76 -22.87
N TRP A 234 -7.08 6.83 -21.68
CA TRP A 234 -7.37 5.70 -20.82
C TRP A 234 -8.87 5.46 -20.78
N ASN A 235 -9.27 4.22 -21.06
CA ASN A 235 -10.57 3.75 -20.59
C ASN A 235 -10.45 3.51 -19.08
N ARG A 236 -10.88 4.48 -18.27
CA ARG A 236 -10.86 4.35 -16.80
C ARG A 236 -11.99 3.49 -16.23
N THR A 237 -12.86 2.93 -17.07
CA THR A 237 -13.99 2.09 -16.61
C THR A 237 -13.60 0.61 -16.60
N HIS A 238 -14.40 -0.24 -15.94
CA HIS A 238 -14.19 -1.69 -15.92
C HIS A 238 -14.65 -2.35 -17.22
N HIS A 239 -15.60 -1.74 -17.91
CA HIS A 239 -16.17 -2.28 -19.15
C HIS A 239 -15.42 -1.75 -20.37
N PRO A 240 -15.37 -2.52 -21.47
CA PRO A 240 -14.84 -2.03 -22.72
C PRO A 240 -15.56 -0.77 -23.21
N ARG A 241 -14.83 0.14 -23.88
CA ARG A 241 -15.40 1.33 -24.53
C ARG A 241 -15.26 1.23 -26.03
N PRO A 242 -16.25 1.67 -26.82
CA PRO A 242 -16.22 1.53 -28.27
C PRO A 242 -15.13 2.39 -28.90
N LYS A 243 -14.55 1.87 -29.99
CA LYS A 243 -13.77 2.61 -30.98
C LYS A 243 -14.62 2.82 -32.22
N TYR A 244 -14.30 3.83 -33.02
CA TYR A 244 -15.09 4.18 -34.20
C TYR A 244 -14.21 4.41 -35.43
N ARG A 245 -14.77 4.20 -36.62
CA ARG A 245 -14.28 4.78 -37.88
C ARG A 245 -15.32 5.72 -38.43
N ARG A 246 -14.88 6.72 -39.21
CA ARG A 246 -15.78 7.58 -39.97
C ARG A 246 -16.47 6.77 -41.07
N GLY A 247 -17.79 6.84 -41.11
CA GLY A 247 -18.62 6.42 -42.24
C GLY A 247 -18.87 7.57 -43.21
N GLU A 248 -19.98 7.51 -43.94
CA GLU A 248 -20.40 8.61 -44.82
C GLU A 248 -20.95 9.80 -44.02
N GLY A 249 -20.62 11.02 -44.42
CA GLY A 249 -21.08 12.23 -43.74
C GLY A 249 -20.63 12.33 -42.28
N GLN A 250 -21.59 12.23 -41.35
CA GLN A 250 -21.34 12.28 -39.90
C GLN A 250 -21.46 10.90 -39.23
N ASP A 251 -21.62 9.84 -40.01
CA ASP A 251 -21.82 8.50 -39.48
C ASP A 251 -20.54 7.95 -38.85
N LEU A 252 -20.74 7.15 -37.80
CA LEU A 252 -19.69 6.49 -37.06
C LEU A 252 -19.97 5.00 -37.05
N VAL A 253 -19.01 4.22 -37.53
CA VAL A 253 -19.07 2.76 -37.55
C VAL A 253 -18.20 2.24 -36.44
N GLU A 254 -18.73 1.37 -35.58
CA GLU A 254 -17.94 0.76 -34.51
C GLU A 254 -16.78 -0.07 -35.09
N ALA A 255 -15.60 0.09 -34.52
CA ALA A 255 -14.34 -0.49 -34.98
C ALA A 255 -13.64 -1.28 -33.85
N GLY A 256 -14.44 -2.01 -33.07
CA GLY A 256 -13.99 -2.75 -31.90
C GLY A 256 -14.00 -1.89 -30.62
N THR A 257 -13.25 -2.32 -29.61
CA THR A 257 -13.29 -1.69 -28.28
C THR A 257 -11.90 -1.48 -27.68
N ILE A 258 -11.83 -0.62 -26.67
CA ILE A 258 -10.70 -0.42 -25.76
C ILE A 258 -11.04 -1.15 -24.45
N PRO A 259 -10.26 -2.16 -24.03
CA PRO A 259 -10.49 -2.87 -22.78
C PRO A 259 -10.59 -1.94 -21.57
N GLY A 260 -11.33 -2.36 -20.54
CA GLY A 260 -11.37 -1.64 -19.26
C GLY A 260 -9.98 -1.46 -18.66
N LYS A 261 -9.77 -0.32 -17.98
CA LYS A 261 -8.50 0.04 -17.34
C LYS A 261 -7.28 -0.09 -18.26
N SER A 262 -7.41 0.25 -19.54
CA SER A 262 -6.31 0.19 -20.52
C SER A 262 -6.08 1.52 -21.24
N PRO A 263 -4.82 1.83 -21.61
CA PRO A 263 -4.49 3.00 -22.41
C PRO A 263 -4.46 2.70 -23.92
N VAL A 264 -4.74 3.73 -24.72
CA VAL A 264 -4.44 3.79 -26.15
C VAL A 264 -3.67 5.06 -26.48
N ALA A 265 -2.72 4.95 -27.41
CA ALA A 265 -1.93 6.06 -27.91
C ALA A 265 -2.76 6.91 -28.87
N ILE A 266 -2.86 8.22 -28.61
CA ILE A 266 -3.69 9.13 -29.40
C ILE A 266 -2.89 10.29 -30.00
N HIS A 267 -3.40 10.87 -31.07
CA HIS A 267 -3.01 12.21 -31.51
C HIS A 267 -3.68 13.26 -30.62
N GLU A 268 -2.97 14.34 -30.31
CA GLU A 268 -3.50 15.43 -29.47
C GLU A 268 -4.62 16.22 -30.18
N ALA A 269 -4.61 16.22 -31.51
CA ALA A 269 -5.61 16.90 -32.32
C ALA A 269 -7.01 16.32 -32.09
N ARG A 270 -7.94 17.19 -31.70
CA ARG A 270 -9.35 16.83 -31.54
C ARG A 270 -10.03 16.74 -32.89
N VAL A 271 -10.78 15.66 -33.06
CA VAL A 271 -11.63 15.40 -34.22
C VAL A 271 -13.09 15.63 -33.83
N VAL A 272 -13.75 16.62 -34.44
CA VAL A 272 -15.16 16.91 -34.20
C VAL A 272 -16.01 16.23 -35.28
N ILE A 273 -17.00 15.45 -34.86
CA ILE A 273 -17.98 14.80 -35.75
C ILE A 273 -19.37 15.02 -35.15
N GLY A 274 -20.18 15.84 -35.81
CA GLY A 274 -21.43 16.33 -35.24
C GLY A 274 -21.19 17.11 -33.94
N LYS A 275 -21.76 16.63 -32.83
CA LYS A 275 -21.59 17.21 -31.48
C LYS A 275 -20.56 16.48 -30.60
N ARG A 276 -19.97 15.40 -31.12
CA ARG A 276 -19.06 14.52 -30.38
C ARG A 276 -17.61 14.88 -30.72
N ILE A 277 -16.74 14.72 -29.73
CA ILE A 277 -15.30 15.01 -29.84
C ILE A 277 -14.54 13.70 -29.71
N PHE A 278 -13.59 13.48 -30.60
CA PHE A 278 -12.80 12.27 -30.67
C PHE A 278 -11.31 12.57 -30.70
N PHE A 279 -10.52 11.55 -30.40
CA PHE A 279 -9.10 11.48 -30.68
C PHE A 279 -8.81 10.34 -31.65
N GLU A 280 -7.93 10.57 -32.61
CA GLU A 280 -7.46 9.52 -33.50
C GLU A 280 -6.36 8.69 -32.84
N LEU A 281 -6.39 7.38 -33.02
CA LEU A 281 -5.39 6.47 -32.50
C LEU A 281 -4.12 6.51 -33.35
N ARG A 282 -2.95 6.64 -32.72
CA ARG A 282 -1.66 6.68 -33.43
C ARG A 282 -1.30 5.33 -34.08
N ASN A 283 -1.69 4.24 -33.44
CA ASN A 283 -1.33 2.89 -33.87
C ASN A 283 -2.36 2.26 -34.82
N GLU A 284 -3.52 2.91 -35.00
CA GLU A 284 -4.60 2.45 -35.87
C GLU A 284 -5.17 3.66 -36.65
N PRO A 285 -4.51 4.11 -37.72
CA PRO A 285 -4.94 5.27 -38.49
C PRO A 285 -6.42 5.19 -38.92
N GLY A 286 -7.13 6.31 -38.81
CA GLY A 286 -8.56 6.44 -39.09
C GLY A 286 -9.48 5.88 -38.00
N VAL A 287 -8.95 5.24 -36.95
CA VAL A 287 -9.72 4.77 -35.80
C VAL A 287 -9.75 5.85 -34.71
N LEU A 288 -10.93 6.09 -34.16
CA LEU A 288 -11.26 7.17 -33.25
C LEU A 288 -11.75 6.62 -31.91
N VAL A 289 -11.42 7.32 -30.83
CA VAL A 289 -12.01 7.14 -29.50
C VAL A 289 -12.69 8.42 -29.06
N GLU A 290 -13.87 8.32 -28.45
CA GLU A 290 -14.61 9.49 -27.97
C GLU A 290 -13.97 10.08 -26.70
N GLU A 291 -13.81 11.40 -26.65
CA GLU A 291 -13.23 12.11 -25.50
C GLU A 291 -14.06 11.88 -24.23
N ALA A 292 -15.38 11.77 -24.34
CA ALA A 292 -16.27 11.55 -23.19
C ALA A 292 -16.09 10.17 -22.53
N ASP A 293 -15.55 9.18 -23.26
CA ASP A 293 -15.36 7.82 -22.78
C ASP A 293 -13.98 7.58 -22.14
N VAL A 294 -13.07 8.56 -22.24
CA VAL A 294 -11.68 8.41 -21.82
C VAL A 294 -11.20 9.56 -20.95
N THR A 295 -10.16 9.30 -20.18
CA THR A 295 -9.35 10.34 -19.53
C THR A 295 -7.97 10.35 -20.16
N VAL A 296 -7.29 11.49 -20.23
CA VAL A 296 -6.05 11.61 -21.01
C VAL A 296 -4.88 12.02 -20.12
N SER A 297 -3.81 11.24 -20.15
CA SER A 297 -2.50 11.63 -19.62
C SER A 297 -1.74 12.40 -20.69
N ARG A 298 -1.33 13.63 -20.36
CA ARG A 298 -0.58 14.52 -21.25
C ARG A 298 0.78 14.83 -20.65
N ALA A 299 1.80 14.96 -21.50
CA ALA A 299 3.11 15.39 -21.05
C ALA A 299 3.07 16.86 -20.61
N ARG A 300 3.74 17.18 -19.51
CA ARG A 300 4.01 18.55 -19.11
C ARG A 300 5.26 19.05 -19.83
N ALA A 301 5.16 20.21 -20.47
CA ALA A 301 6.26 20.79 -21.24
C ALA A 301 7.41 21.31 -20.35
N GLU A 302 7.09 21.78 -19.15
CA GLU A 302 8.04 22.43 -18.25
C GLU A 302 8.19 21.67 -16.93
N VAL A 303 9.40 21.69 -16.40
CA VAL A 303 9.71 21.20 -15.06
C VAL A 303 9.03 22.11 -14.03
N PRO A 304 8.22 21.57 -13.08
CA PRO A 304 7.58 22.39 -12.06
C PRO A 304 8.58 23.16 -11.19
N ARG A 305 8.21 24.37 -10.76
CA ARG A 305 9.01 25.17 -9.84
C ARG A 305 9.33 24.35 -8.57
N GLY A 306 10.60 24.34 -8.16
CA GLY A 306 11.07 23.61 -6.98
C GLY A 306 11.60 22.20 -7.28
N VAL A 307 11.38 21.67 -8.49
CA VAL A 307 12.03 20.44 -8.95
C VAL A 307 13.40 20.80 -9.53
N SER A 308 14.44 20.05 -9.16
CA SER A 308 15.78 20.24 -9.72
C SER A 308 15.83 19.88 -11.20
N PRO A 309 16.63 20.57 -12.05
CA PRO A 309 16.82 20.19 -13.45
C PRO A 309 17.23 18.71 -13.59
N GLY A 310 16.56 17.96 -14.46
CA GLY A 310 16.78 16.52 -14.65
C GLY A 310 16.32 15.63 -13.47
N GLY A 311 15.79 16.21 -12.40
CA GLY A 311 15.33 15.48 -11.23
C GLY A 311 14.09 14.62 -11.51
N LYS A 312 13.90 13.59 -10.69
CA LYS A 312 12.68 12.78 -10.65
C LYS A 312 11.54 13.58 -10.03
N TRP A 313 10.33 13.50 -10.57
CA TRP A 313 9.12 14.03 -9.95
C TRP A 313 7.86 13.32 -10.46
N VAL A 314 6.76 13.41 -9.72
CA VAL A 314 5.48 12.81 -10.07
C VAL A 314 4.44 13.91 -10.25
N GLU A 315 3.63 13.82 -11.30
CA GLU A 315 2.43 14.62 -11.51
C GLU A 315 1.19 13.79 -11.22
N VAL A 316 0.24 14.37 -10.49
CA VAL A 316 -1.02 13.76 -10.12
C VAL A 316 -2.14 14.75 -10.41
N LYS A 317 -3.08 14.36 -11.27
CA LYS A 317 -4.19 15.21 -11.72
C LYS A 317 -5.52 14.64 -11.23
N ILE A 318 -6.16 15.35 -10.30
CA ILE A 318 -7.33 14.86 -9.55
C ILE A 318 -8.52 14.53 -10.45
N LEU A 319 -8.97 15.47 -11.30
CA LEU A 319 -10.17 15.27 -12.11
C LEU A 319 -9.97 14.21 -13.20
N PRO A 320 -8.82 14.18 -13.92
CA PRO A 320 -8.53 13.09 -14.83
C PRO A 320 -8.28 11.74 -14.13
N GLY A 321 -7.88 11.73 -12.86
CA GLY A 321 -7.47 10.52 -12.15
C GLY A 321 -6.17 9.91 -12.71
N THR A 322 -5.27 10.74 -13.24
CA THR A 322 -4.03 10.28 -13.90
C THR A 322 -2.79 10.63 -13.08
N LEU A 323 -1.80 9.73 -13.12
CA LEU A 323 -0.49 9.90 -12.50
C LEU A 323 0.59 9.69 -13.55
N THR A 324 1.54 10.60 -13.64
CA THR A 324 2.70 10.49 -14.55
C THR A 324 4.00 10.74 -13.78
N ALA A 325 4.97 9.83 -13.90
CA ALA A 325 6.32 9.99 -13.37
C ALA A 325 7.24 10.57 -14.45
N TYR A 326 8.15 11.46 -14.06
CA TYR A 326 9.04 12.21 -14.95
C TYR A 326 10.49 12.21 -14.47
N GLU A 327 11.41 12.27 -15.43
CA GLU A 327 12.82 12.62 -15.23
C GLU A 327 13.14 13.88 -16.04
N GLY A 328 13.28 15.03 -15.36
CA GLY A 328 13.27 16.34 -16.03
C GLY A 328 11.92 16.57 -16.72
N THR A 329 11.91 16.83 -18.03
CA THR A 329 10.67 16.96 -18.82
C THR A 329 10.23 15.64 -19.46
N ARG A 330 11.01 14.57 -19.35
CA ARG A 330 10.72 13.29 -20.00
C ARG A 330 9.79 12.45 -19.12
N PRO A 331 8.56 12.13 -19.57
CA PRO A 331 7.71 11.20 -18.86
C PRO A 331 8.26 9.77 -19.01
N VAL A 332 8.28 9.01 -17.91
CA VAL A 332 8.86 7.66 -17.84
C VAL A 332 7.86 6.58 -17.45
N TYR A 333 6.74 6.97 -16.84
CA TYR A 333 5.66 6.06 -16.46
C TYR A 333 4.34 6.81 -16.40
N ALA A 334 3.25 6.17 -16.81
CA ALA A 334 1.90 6.71 -16.67
C ALA A 334 0.95 5.64 -16.16
N THR A 335 0.05 6.02 -15.25
CA THR A 335 -1.00 5.15 -14.71
C THR A 335 -2.24 5.96 -14.32
N LEU A 336 -3.27 5.26 -13.87
CA LEU A 336 -4.44 5.81 -13.19
C LEU A 336 -4.24 5.72 -11.68
N PHE A 337 -4.76 6.69 -10.95
CA PHE A 337 -4.81 6.67 -9.48
C PHE A 337 -6.21 7.09 -9.01
N SER A 338 -6.57 6.73 -7.78
CA SER A 338 -7.82 7.17 -7.17
C SER A 338 -7.55 8.31 -6.17
N PRO A 339 -8.08 9.52 -6.41
CA PRO A 339 -8.03 10.60 -5.43
C PRO A 339 -9.02 10.36 -4.29
N GLY A 340 -9.02 11.30 -3.33
CA GLY A 340 -10.02 11.42 -2.29
C GLY A 340 -11.42 11.47 -2.87
N LYS A 341 -12.39 10.80 -2.25
CA LYS A 341 -13.77 10.72 -2.74
C LYS A 341 -14.45 12.08 -2.93
N GLY A 342 -13.99 13.12 -2.23
CA GLY A 342 -14.45 14.50 -2.39
C GLY A 342 -13.84 15.22 -3.61
N GLY A 343 -12.88 14.62 -4.29
CA GLY A 343 -12.21 15.18 -5.45
C GLY A 343 -11.35 16.39 -5.11
N VAL A 344 -11.55 17.48 -5.87
CA VAL A 344 -10.75 18.70 -5.77
C VAL A 344 -11.17 19.51 -4.54
N PRO A 345 -10.21 20.01 -3.74
CA PRO A 345 -10.47 20.94 -2.65
C PRO A 345 -11.29 22.16 -3.08
N VAL A 346 -12.32 22.48 -2.29
CA VAL A 346 -13.09 23.73 -2.44
C VAL A 346 -12.59 24.72 -1.37
N PRO A 347 -12.20 25.96 -1.76
CA PRO A 347 -11.75 26.97 -0.81
C PRO A 347 -12.76 27.19 0.35
N GLY A 348 -12.26 27.21 1.58
CA GLY A 348 -13.09 27.41 2.79
C GLY A 348 -13.76 26.16 3.34
N LEU A 349 -13.70 25.02 2.64
CA LEU A 349 -14.18 23.73 3.15
C LEU A 349 -13.05 22.90 3.76
N ASP A 350 -13.37 22.17 4.83
CA ASP A 350 -12.42 21.29 5.53
C ASP A 350 -12.06 20.06 4.68
N HIS A 351 -10.79 19.97 4.28
CA HIS A 351 -10.31 18.92 3.38
C HIS A 351 -10.57 17.51 3.92
N THR A 352 -10.31 17.29 5.21
CA THR A 352 -10.40 15.99 5.87
C THR A 352 -11.84 15.50 5.95
N ARG A 353 -12.76 16.39 6.36
CA ARG A 353 -14.19 16.09 6.48
C ARG A 353 -14.81 15.72 5.14
N TYR A 354 -14.43 16.41 4.07
CA TYR A 354 -14.95 16.16 2.73
C TYR A 354 -14.13 15.16 1.93
N ALA A 355 -13.05 14.63 2.49
CA ALA A 355 -12.17 13.65 1.87
C ALA A 355 -11.64 14.11 0.49
N THR A 356 -11.19 15.35 0.40
CA THR A 356 -10.57 15.93 -0.81
C THR A 356 -9.06 15.71 -0.82
N THR A 357 -8.46 15.46 -1.98
CA THR A 357 -6.99 15.36 -2.10
C THR A 357 -6.37 16.76 -2.12
N ALA A 358 -5.48 17.08 -1.19
CA ALA A 358 -4.83 18.37 -1.15
C ALA A 358 -3.99 18.62 -2.43
N MET A 359 -4.08 19.84 -2.97
CA MET A 359 -3.29 20.28 -4.13
C MET A 359 -2.01 21.00 -3.67
N GLY A 360 -0.95 20.94 -4.48
CA GLY A 360 0.30 21.63 -4.19
C GLY A 360 1.55 20.88 -4.64
N PHE A 361 2.69 21.34 -4.11
CA PHE A 361 4.01 20.75 -4.27
C PHE A 361 4.36 19.99 -2.98
N PHE A 362 4.50 18.67 -3.06
CA PHE A 362 4.74 17.83 -1.89
C PHE A 362 5.96 16.91 -2.09
N PRO A 363 7.14 17.26 -1.56
CA PRO A 363 8.23 16.31 -1.37
C PRO A 363 7.76 15.12 -0.52
N ILE A 364 8.15 13.90 -0.90
CA ILE A 364 7.98 12.74 -0.03
C ILE A 364 8.73 12.98 1.29
N GLU A 365 8.02 12.97 2.42
CA GLU A 365 8.57 13.20 3.75
C GLU A 365 9.01 11.89 4.44
N TRP A 366 8.37 10.77 4.09
CA TRP A 366 8.62 9.46 4.68
C TRP A 366 8.22 8.34 3.72
N LYS A 367 9.05 7.29 3.62
CA LYS A 367 8.76 6.09 2.85
C LYS A 367 8.76 4.88 3.75
N GLU A 368 7.78 4.00 3.55
CA GLU A 368 7.56 2.84 4.39
C GLU A 368 7.14 1.65 3.55
N ARG A 369 7.85 0.53 3.70
CA ARG A 369 7.65 -0.66 2.86
C ARG A 369 6.27 -1.26 3.06
N ALA A 370 5.85 -1.38 4.31
CA ALA A 370 4.52 -1.80 4.69
C ALA A 370 4.22 -1.32 6.12
N ALA A 371 3.02 -0.77 6.33
CA ALA A 371 2.58 -0.30 7.63
C ALA A 371 1.08 -0.52 7.83
N THR A 372 0.66 -0.52 9.09
CA THR A 372 -0.77 -0.43 9.42
C THR A 372 -1.24 1.02 9.32
N MET A 373 -2.31 1.27 8.57
CA MET A 373 -2.99 2.56 8.46
C MET A 373 -4.34 2.49 9.17
N SER A 374 -4.61 3.47 10.04
CA SER A 374 -5.84 3.55 10.83
C SER A 374 -6.13 5.02 11.17
N ASN A 375 -7.40 5.36 11.25
CA ASN A 375 -7.84 6.71 11.63
C ASN A 375 -7.64 6.96 13.14
N GLU A 376 -7.52 5.89 13.92
CA GLU A 376 -7.34 5.94 15.36
C GLU A 376 -5.86 6.04 15.74
N LYS A 377 -5.50 7.13 16.45
CA LYS A 377 -4.12 7.35 16.90
C LYS A 377 -3.73 6.48 18.11
N TYR A 378 -4.71 6.05 18.92
CA TYR A 378 -4.48 5.28 20.15
C TYR A 378 -5.65 4.32 20.42
N GLY A 379 -5.33 3.13 20.94
CA GLY A 379 -6.32 2.15 21.42
C GLY A 379 -6.76 1.11 20.39
N GLU A 380 -7.85 0.40 20.70
CA GLU A 380 -8.46 -0.56 19.78
C GLU A 380 -9.10 0.15 18.60
N PRO A 381 -8.88 -0.33 17.36
CA PRO A 381 -9.51 0.26 16.17
C PRO A 381 -11.03 0.09 16.24
N LYS A 382 -11.78 1.14 15.92
CA LYS A 382 -13.25 1.16 15.99
C LYS A 382 -13.91 1.33 14.62
N VAL A 383 -13.19 1.88 13.64
CA VAL A 383 -13.71 2.27 12.33
C VAL A 383 -12.97 1.53 11.21
N LEU A 384 -11.75 1.96 10.86
CA LEU A 384 -10.97 1.37 9.77
C LEU A 384 -9.55 1.06 10.24
N TRP A 385 -9.14 -0.19 10.02
CA TRP A 385 -7.83 -0.71 10.37
C TRP A 385 -7.27 -1.53 9.21
N PHE A 386 -6.39 -0.92 8.43
CA PHE A 386 -5.80 -1.55 7.25
C PHE A 386 -4.37 -1.95 7.58
N THR A 387 -4.15 -3.25 7.70
CA THR A 387 -2.83 -3.78 8.08
C THR A 387 -1.94 -3.96 6.86
N ASP A 388 -0.64 -3.74 7.08
CA ASP A 388 0.44 -3.92 6.12
C ASP A 388 0.13 -3.38 4.71
N VAL A 389 -0.36 -2.14 4.66
CA VAL A 389 -0.51 -1.36 3.43
C VAL A 389 0.88 -1.18 2.80
N PRO A 390 1.12 -1.70 1.58
CA PRO A 390 2.45 -1.65 0.97
C PRO A 390 2.83 -0.28 0.41
N ALA A 391 4.14 -0.06 0.26
CA ALA A 391 4.74 0.99 -0.53
C ALA A 391 4.20 2.40 -0.24
N ILE A 392 4.08 2.73 1.05
CA ILE A 392 3.56 4.01 1.53
C ILE A 392 4.63 5.09 1.36
N GLN A 393 4.24 6.23 0.80
CA GLN A 393 5.08 7.39 0.59
C GLN A 393 4.31 8.63 1.07
N TYR A 394 4.57 9.03 2.31
CA TYR A 394 3.91 10.18 2.91
C TYR A 394 4.40 11.46 2.26
N LEU A 395 3.45 12.31 1.90
CA LEU A 395 3.66 13.61 1.29
C LEU A 395 3.57 14.72 2.34
N LYS A 396 2.52 14.65 3.15
CA LYS A 396 2.29 15.49 4.33
C LYS A 396 1.27 14.77 5.19
N ALA A 397 1.72 13.97 6.15
CA ALA A 397 0.84 13.07 6.90
C ALA A 397 -0.43 13.80 7.41
N PRO A 398 -1.64 13.26 7.16
CA PRO A 398 -1.91 11.88 6.71
C PRO A 398 -1.85 11.65 5.19
N LEU A 399 -1.71 12.70 4.37
CA LEU A 399 -1.65 12.57 2.90
C LEU A 399 -0.45 11.72 2.48
N ALA A 400 -0.73 10.64 1.77
CA ALA A 400 0.27 9.73 1.25
C ALA A 400 -0.09 9.23 -0.16
N MET A 401 0.93 8.81 -0.89
CA MET A 401 0.79 7.92 -2.04
C MET A 401 1.09 6.50 -1.59
N HIS A 402 0.16 5.57 -1.77
CA HIS A 402 0.33 4.19 -1.32
C HIS A 402 -0.49 3.19 -2.15
N VAL A 403 -0.16 1.91 -2.00
CA VAL A 403 -0.94 0.84 -2.59
C VAL A 403 -2.32 0.78 -1.93
N ALA A 404 -3.37 0.70 -2.75
CA ALA A 404 -4.72 0.36 -2.31
C ALA A 404 -5.04 -1.04 -2.82
N TYR A 405 -4.93 -2.03 -1.95
CA TYR A 405 -5.22 -3.42 -2.33
C TYR A 405 -6.71 -3.78 -2.24
N TRP A 406 -7.54 -2.85 -1.78
CA TRP A 406 -8.94 -3.10 -1.41
C TRP A 406 -9.97 -2.63 -2.44
N HIS A 407 -9.56 -1.99 -3.54
CA HIS A 407 -10.45 -1.63 -4.65
C HIS A 407 -9.69 -1.65 -5.98
N GLU A 408 -10.42 -1.73 -7.10
CA GLU A 408 -9.86 -1.69 -8.47
C GLU A 408 -10.18 -0.40 -9.23
N ASP A 409 -10.88 0.55 -8.60
CA ASP A 409 -11.45 1.68 -9.33
C ASP A 409 -10.47 2.84 -9.59
N PHE A 410 -9.23 2.50 -9.97
CA PHE A 410 -8.19 3.47 -10.32
C PHE A 410 -8.64 4.37 -11.46
N GLY A 411 -8.42 5.69 -11.32
CA GLY A 411 -8.92 6.72 -12.24
C GLY A 411 -10.20 7.41 -11.77
N ASN A 412 -10.82 6.91 -10.70
CA ASN A 412 -12.02 7.47 -10.07
C ASN A 412 -11.80 7.75 -8.56
N PRO A 413 -12.51 8.73 -7.98
CA PRO A 413 -12.40 9.05 -6.55
C PRO A 413 -12.81 7.89 -5.63
N LYS A 414 -11.92 7.49 -4.71
CA LYS A 414 -12.17 6.39 -3.73
C LYS A 414 -11.52 6.60 -2.36
N SER A 415 -10.39 7.31 -2.28
CA SER A 415 -9.62 7.37 -1.04
C SER A 415 -10.25 8.33 -0.01
N ALA A 416 -9.72 8.34 1.21
CA ALA A 416 -10.06 9.35 2.20
C ALA A 416 -9.39 10.71 1.92
N GLU A 417 -8.27 10.73 1.19
CA GLU A 417 -7.54 11.93 0.74
C GLU A 417 -6.30 11.54 -0.08
N CYS A 418 -5.74 10.36 0.21
CA CYS A 418 -4.52 9.81 -0.38
C CYS A 418 -4.56 9.64 -1.90
N VAL A 419 -3.37 9.50 -2.48
CA VAL A 419 -3.13 9.08 -3.87
C VAL A 419 -3.08 7.55 -3.86
N ASN A 420 -4.23 6.90 -4.07
CA ASN A 420 -4.32 5.44 -4.11
C ASN A 420 -3.88 4.91 -5.47
N VAL A 421 -2.90 4.01 -5.49
CA VAL A 421 -2.41 3.34 -6.71
C VAL A 421 -2.53 1.82 -6.59
N SER A 422 -2.46 1.12 -7.72
CA SER A 422 -2.45 -0.36 -7.72
C SER A 422 -1.20 -0.91 -7.04
N ALA A 423 -1.23 -2.18 -6.65
CA ALA A 423 -0.05 -2.83 -6.07
C ALA A 423 1.16 -2.80 -7.02
N LEU A 424 0.93 -3.07 -8.30
CA LEU A 424 1.98 -3.10 -9.32
C LEU A 424 2.57 -1.69 -9.56
N ASP A 425 1.72 -0.66 -9.62
CA ASP A 425 2.15 0.72 -9.78
C ASP A 425 2.85 1.26 -8.53
N GLY A 426 2.29 1.02 -7.35
CA GLY A 426 2.84 1.48 -6.08
C GLY A 426 4.22 0.88 -5.82
N ASN A 427 4.43 -0.41 -6.11
CA ASN A 427 5.75 -1.03 -6.01
C ASN A 427 6.75 -0.47 -7.04
N TRP A 428 6.32 -0.21 -8.28
CA TRP A 428 7.16 0.44 -9.28
C TRP A 428 7.59 1.85 -8.82
N LEU A 429 6.61 2.67 -8.41
CA LEU A 429 6.83 4.02 -7.91
C LEU A 429 7.74 4.03 -6.70
N PHE A 430 7.51 3.16 -5.72
CA PHE A 430 8.30 3.09 -4.49
C PHE A 430 9.76 2.72 -4.74
N ARG A 431 10.06 1.92 -5.76
CA ARG A 431 11.45 1.62 -6.14
C ARG A 431 12.09 2.76 -6.93
N TRP A 432 11.30 3.44 -7.76
CA TRP A 432 11.79 4.51 -8.62
C TRP A 432 12.01 5.84 -7.87
N THR A 433 11.13 6.19 -6.92
CA THR A 433 11.24 7.43 -6.14
C THR A 433 12.37 7.39 -5.11
N ASP A 434 12.88 8.56 -4.79
CA ASP A 434 13.90 8.77 -3.78
C ASP A 434 13.26 9.16 -2.43
N PRO A 435 13.87 8.76 -1.30
CA PRO A 435 15.08 7.96 -1.21
C PRO A 435 14.84 6.44 -1.38
N THR A 436 15.88 5.69 -1.77
CA THR A 436 15.83 4.22 -1.84
C THR A 436 16.06 3.60 -0.47
N LEU A 437 15.18 2.69 -0.05
CA LEU A 437 15.31 1.98 1.23
C LEU A 437 16.54 1.06 1.23
N PRO A 438 17.48 1.23 2.18
CA PRO A 438 18.58 0.31 2.35
C PRO A 438 18.12 -1.07 2.83
N GLU A 439 18.99 -2.08 2.69
CA GLU A 439 18.77 -3.41 3.24
C GLU A 439 18.47 -3.34 4.75
N GLY A 440 17.44 -4.08 5.18
CA GLY A 440 17.06 -4.18 6.60
C GLY A 440 16.27 -2.98 7.13
N TRP A 441 16.07 -1.93 6.34
CA TRP A 441 15.24 -0.78 6.74
C TRP A 441 13.79 -1.03 6.31
N GLY A 442 12.87 -0.87 7.25
CA GLY A 442 11.43 -0.92 7.01
C GLY A 442 10.85 0.40 6.52
N ALA A 443 11.48 1.51 6.93
CA ALA A 443 11.11 2.85 6.51
C ALA A 443 12.28 3.82 6.59
N MET A 444 12.14 4.96 5.93
CA MET A 444 13.14 6.03 5.97
C MET A 444 12.53 7.39 5.63
N ARG A 445 13.17 8.45 6.15
CA ARG A 445 12.99 9.83 5.66
C ARG A 445 14.08 10.21 4.66
N PRO A 446 13.82 11.15 3.73
CA PRO A 446 14.86 11.86 3.02
C PRO A 446 15.68 12.78 3.94
N GLY A 447 16.83 13.24 3.44
CA GLY A 447 17.76 14.09 4.18
C GLY A 447 18.50 13.35 5.30
N GLY A 448 19.26 14.09 6.11
CA GLY A 448 20.03 13.48 7.22
C GLY A 448 21.05 12.42 6.80
N GLY A 449 21.51 12.46 5.55
CA GLY A 449 22.41 11.48 4.93
C GLY A 449 21.71 10.45 4.04
N ASN A 450 20.38 10.42 3.99
CA ASN A 450 19.61 9.46 3.19
C ASN A 450 19.38 9.90 1.72
N GLY A 451 19.83 11.10 1.35
CA GLY A 451 19.69 11.62 -0.02
C GLY A 451 18.45 12.50 -0.23
N PRO A 452 18.15 12.82 -1.50
CA PRO A 452 17.07 13.73 -1.87
C PRO A 452 15.68 13.10 -1.71
N SER A 453 14.65 13.92 -1.89
CA SER A 453 13.26 13.52 -1.95
C SER A 453 12.73 13.69 -3.38
N THR A 454 11.93 12.75 -3.86
CA THR A 454 11.12 12.98 -5.07
C THR A 454 9.88 13.82 -4.73
N PRO A 455 9.63 14.95 -5.40
CA PRO A 455 8.41 15.73 -5.24
C PRO A 455 7.24 15.14 -6.03
N VAL A 456 6.05 15.27 -5.44
CA VAL A 456 4.75 14.96 -6.04
C VAL A 456 3.96 16.25 -6.19
N ILE A 457 3.57 16.55 -7.41
CA ILE A 457 2.78 17.72 -7.77
C ILE A 457 1.34 17.28 -7.93
N VAL A 458 0.45 17.85 -7.14
CA VAL A 458 -0.98 17.55 -7.18
C VAL A 458 -1.74 18.76 -7.68
N SER A 459 -2.47 18.60 -8.78
CA SER A 459 -3.31 19.63 -9.41
C SER A 459 -4.72 19.11 -9.70
N ALA A 460 -5.65 20.03 -9.96
CA ALA A 460 -6.99 19.68 -10.40
C ALA A 460 -6.98 19.02 -11.79
N MET A 461 -6.20 19.56 -12.73
CA MET A 461 -6.13 19.19 -14.15
C MET A 461 -4.71 19.02 -14.65
#